data_AF-A0A7X9IW90-F1
#
_entry.id   AF-A0A7X9IW90-F1
#
_cell.length_a   1.000
_cell.length_b   1.000
_cell.length_c   1.000
_cell.angle_alpha   90.00
_cell.angle_beta   90.00
_cell.angle_gamma   90.00
#
_symmetry.space_group_name_H-M   'P 1'
#
loop_
_entity.id
_entity.type
_entity.pdbx_description
1 polymer ?
#
loop_
_entity_poly.entity_id
_entity_poly.type
_entity_poly.pdbx_seq_one_letter_code
_entity_poly.pdbx_strand_id
1 'polypeptide(L)'
;MADASKVLHFTDADFDAEVVQATVPVLVDFTATWCGPCRALAPIVEEIAGTYAGRVKVGKVDVDQCPQTATTYQIRGVPTLLVFKNGKVAAQSVGLIPKTKVAELLDKVLG
;
A
#
# COMPACT_ATOMS: atom_id res chain seq x y z
N MET A 1 -19.51 10.28 -10.75
CA MET A 1 -18.80 10.94 -9.64
C MET A 1 -18.54 9.87 -8.59
N ALA A 2 -17.29 9.43 -8.45
CA ALA A 2 -16.80 8.60 -7.34
C ALA A 2 -15.48 9.28 -6.96
N ASP A 3 -15.61 10.36 -6.21
CA ASP A 3 -15.40 10.43 -4.75
C ASP A 3 -13.91 10.35 -4.43
N ALA A 4 -13.44 11.33 -3.67
CA ALA A 4 -12.02 11.58 -3.44
C ALA A 4 -11.36 10.35 -2.79
N SER A 5 -10.72 9.51 -3.60
CA SER A 5 -10.06 8.31 -3.11
C SER A 5 -9.03 8.72 -2.06
N LYS A 6 -9.19 8.21 -0.83
CA LYS A 6 -8.24 8.39 0.28
C LYS A 6 -6.93 7.63 0.04
N VAL A 7 -6.85 6.85 -1.04
CA VAL A 7 -5.66 6.11 -1.46
C VAL A 7 -4.74 7.06 -2.20
N LEU A 8 -3.59 7.34 -1.59
CA LEU A 8 -2.56 8.16 -2.20
C LEU A 8 -1.85 7.41 -3.33
N HIS A 9 -1.26 8.17 -4.25
CA HIS A 9 -0.38 7.64 -5.28
C HIS A 9 1.05 8.07 -4.92
N PHE A 10 1.90 7.09 -4.61
CA PHE A 10 3.31 7.35 -4.34
C PHE A 10 4.13 7.14 -5.61
N THR A 11 5.17 7.93 -5.75
CA THR A 11 6.10 7.91 -6.87
C THR A 11 7.52 7.68 -6.38
N ASP A 12 8.44 7.30 -7.27
CA ASP A 12 9.87 7.20 -6.92
C ASP A 12 10.43 8.49 -6.29
N ALA A 13 9.89 9.66 -6.66
CA ALA A 13 10.36 10.96 -6.17
C ALA A 13 9.85 11.31 -4.76
N ASP A 14 8.66 10.85 -4.37
CA ASP A 14 8.03 11.20 -3.09
C ASP A 14 8.05 10.06 -2.06
N PHE A 15 8.41 8.83 -2.47
CA PHE A 15 8.28 7.65 -1.61
C PHE A 15 9.00 7.79 -0.27
N ASP A 16 10.21 8.36 -0.27
CA ASP A 16 10.97 8.56 0.97
C ASP A 16 10.21 9.51 1.93
N ALA A 17 9.77 10.66 1.45
CA ALA A 17 9.06 11.65 2.26
C ALA A 17 7.67 11.14 2.71
N GLU A 18 6.94 10.49 1.81
CA GLU A 18 5.55 10.10 2.04
C GLU A 18 5.39 8.80 2.83
N VAL A 19 6.35 7.88 2.70
CA VAL A 19 6.29 6.51 3.25
C VAL A 19 7.37 6.29 4.30
N VAL A 20 8.64 6.54 3.97
CA VAL A 20 9.77 6.21 4.86
C VAL A 20 9.84 7.16 6.05
N GLN A 21 9.63 8.45 5.81
CA GLN A 21 9.66 9.50 6.83
C GLN A 21 8.29 9.72 7.52
N ALA A 22 7.28 8.92 7.16
CA ALA A 22 5.94 9.06 7.74
C ALA A 22 5.93 8.81 9.25
N THR A 23 5.18 9.66 9.97
CA THR A 23 5.00 9.58 11.42
C THR A 23 3.93 8.58 11.84
N VAL A 24 3.08 8.16 10.91
CA VAL A 24 2.08 7.10 11.08
C VAL A 24 2.47 5.90 10.22
N PRO A 25 2.03 4.67 10.56
CA PRO A 25 2.20 3.53 9.68
C PRO A 25 1.62 3.77 8.29
N VAL A 26 2.24 3.19 7.27
CA VAL A 26 1.84 3.36 5.87
C VAL A 26 1.59 2.02 5.22
N LEU A 27 0.39 1.82 4.67
CA LEU A 27 0.09 0.69 3.78
C LEU A 27 0.38 1.09 2.33
N VAL A 28 1.23 0.34 1.65
CA VAL A 28 1.56 0.52 0.24
C VAL A 28 1.09 -0.69 -0.55
N ASP A 29 0.19 -0.46 -1.51
CA ASP A 29 -0.21 -1.42 -2.53
C ASP A 29 0.65 -1.29 -3.79
N PHE A 30 1.56 -2.23 -4.01
CA PHE A 30 2.31 -2.33 -5.25
C PHE A 30 1.45 -3.02 -6.31
N THR A 31 1.10 -2.26 -7.34
CA THR A 31 0.08 -2.61 -8.33
C THR A 31 0.58 -2.40 -9.76
N ALA A 32 -0.21 -2.82 -10.74
CA ALA A 32 0.02 -2.53 -12.16
C ALA A 32 -1.30 -2.50 -12.94
N THR A 33 -1.35 -1.71 -14.02
CA THR A 33 -2.57 -1.56 -14.85
C THR A 33 -3.02 -2.86 -15.53
N TRP A 34 -2.06 -3.71 -15.91
CA TRP A 34 -2.29 -5.00 -16.56
C TRP A 34 -2.66 -6.12 -15.59
N CYS A 35 -2.55 -5.89 -14.28
CA CYS A 35 -2.76 -6.90 -13.25
C CYS A 35 -4.26 -7.08 -12.93
N GLY A 36 -4.82 -8.20 -13.38
CA GLY A 36 -6.21 -8.59 -13.09
C GLY A 36 -6.54 -8.67 -11.59
N PRO A 37 -5.77 -9.42 -10.78
CA PRO A 37 -6.00 -9.51 -9.34
C PRO A 37 -5.88 -8.16 -8.61
N CYS A 38 -5.06 -7.24 -9.11
CA CYS A 38 -4.91 -5.90 -8.53
C CYS A 38 -6.21 -5.09 -8.62
N ARG A 39 -6.98 -5.23 -9.71
CA ARG A 39 -8.30 -4.59 -9.85
C ARG A 39 -9.30 -5.07 -8.79
N ALA A 40 -9.19 -6.32 -8.35
CA ALA A 40 -10.02 -6.87 -7.27
C ALA A 40 -9.55 -6.42 -5.88
N LEU A 41 -8.26 -6.15 -5.71
CA LEU A 41 -7.70 -5.67 -4.45
C LEU A 41 -7.95 -4.16 -4.23
N ALA A 42 -7.99 -3.38 -5.31
CA ALA A 42 -8.20 -1.92 -5.25
C ALA A 42 -9.40 -1.47 -4.36
N PRO A 43 -10.64 -1.99 -4.53
CA PRO A 43 -11.75 -1.57 -3.67
C PRO A 43 -11.54 -1.97 -2.20
N ILE A 44 -10.84 -3.08 -1.93
CA ILE A 44 -10.49 -3.49 -0.57
C ILE A 44 -9.54 -2.48 0.06
N VAL A 45 -8.52 -2.03 -0.67
CA VAL A 45 -7.56 -1.02 -0.21
C VAL A 45 -8.25 0.34 0.03
N GLU A 46 -9.20 0.71 -0.82
CA GLU A 46 -10.01 1.92 -0.64
C GLU A 46 -10.86 1.88 0.63
N GLU A 47 -11.53 0.75 0.90
CA GLU A 47 -12.26 0.56 2.15
C GLU A 47 -11.35 0.61 3.38
N ILE A 48 -10.14 0.04 3.29
CA ILE A 48 -9.13 0.08 4.35
C ILE A 48 -8.67 1.52 4.59
N ALA A 49 -8.42 2.30 3.53
CA ALA A 49 -8.09 3.72 3.63
C ALA A 49 -9.19 4.53 4.34
N GLY A 50 -10.45 4.20 4.09
CA GLY A 50 -11.59 4.75 4.82
C GLY A 50 -11.60 4.38 6.30
N THR A 51 -11.42 3.09 6.60
CA THR A 51 -11.53 2.51 7.96
C THR A 51 -10.40 2.98 8.88
N TYR A 52 -9.19 3.10 8.35
CA TYR A 52 -7.98 3.45 9.11
C TYR A 52 -7.57 4.92 8.95
N ALA A 53 -8.43 5.75 8.38
CA ALA A 53 -8.17 7.17 8.17
C ALA A 53 -7.68 7.85 9.47
N GLY A 54 -6.56 8.57 9.38
CA GLY A 54 -5.91 9.24 10.52
C GLY A 54 -5.05 8.34 11.41
N ARG A 55 -5.15 7.01 11.29
CA ARG A 55 -4.30 6.04 12.01
C ARG A 55 -3.23 5.42 11.11
N VAL A 56 -3.56 5.20 9.84
CA VAL A 56 -2.68 4.63 8.82
C VAL A 56 -2.80 5.48 7.56
N LYS A 57 -1.67 5.83 6.95
CA LYS A 57 -1.64 6.40 5.60
C LYS A 57 -1.75 5.25 4.61
N VAL A 58 -2.63 5.35 3.62
CA VAL A 58 -2.81 4.28 2.63
C VAL A 58 -2.53 4.84 1.25
N GLY A 59 -1.73 4.13 0.48
CA GLY A 59 -1.44 4.51 -0.90
C GLY A 59 -0.99 3.33 -1.73
N LYS A 60 -0.72 3.60 -3.00
CA LYS A 60 -0.30 2.62 -3.99
C LYS A 60 0.89 3.11 -4.78
N VAL A 61 1.65 2.17 -5.31
CA VAL A 61 2.77 2.38 -6.23
C VAL A 61 2.50 1.54 -7.47
N ASP A 62 2.47 2.18 -8.63
CA ASP A 62 2.47 1.45 -9.90
C ASP A 62 3.90 1.04 -10.23
N VAL A 63 4.16 -0.26 -10.34
CA VAL A 63 5.51 -0.80 -10.53
C VAL A 63 6.10 -0.50 -11.90
N ASP A 64 5.27 -0.22 -12.91
CA ASP A 64 5.75 0.18 -14.24
C ASP A 64 6.20 1.65 -14.25
N GLN A 65 5.56 2.48 -13.43
CA GLN A 65 5.89 3.91 -13.29
C GLN A 65 6.97 4.18 -12.26
N CYS A 66 7.14 3.29 -11.28
CA CYS A 66 8.06 3.46 -10.15
C CYS A 66 9.05 2.29 -10.04
N PRO A 67 9.89 2.04 -11.07
CA PRO A 67 10.77 0.88 -11.12
C PRO A 67 11.87 0.93 -10.04
N GLN A 68 12.26 2.13 -9.57
CA GLN A 68 13.30 2.25 -8.55
C GLN A 68 12.78 1.78 -7.19
N THR A 69 11.58 2.21 -6.80
CA THR A 69 10.92 1.76 -5.58
C THR A 69 10.62 0.27 -5.65
N ALA A 70 10.05 -0.21 -6.76
CA ALA A 70 9.77 -1.63 -6.95
C ALA A 70 11.03 -2.51 -6.82
N THR A 71 12.17 -2.07 -7.38
CA THR A 71 13.46 -2.76 -7.26
C THR A 71 14.00 -2.72 -5.83
N THR A 72 13.95 -1.56 -5.18
CA THR A 72 14.43 -1.34 -3.81
C THR A 72 13.77 -2.29 -2.82
N TYR A 73 12.45 -2.47 -2.94
CA TYR A 73 11.67 -3.36 -2.08
C TYR A 73 11.50 -4.77 -2.66
N GLN A 74 12.25 -5.10 -3.72
CA GLN A 74 12.30 -6.43 -4.34
C GLN A 74 10.91 -6.97 -4.72
N ILE A 75 10.06 -6.12 -5.29
CA ILE A 75 8.72 -6.50 -5.73
C ILE A 75 8.82 -7.39 -6.97
N ARG A 76 8.59 -8.69 -6.79
CA ARG A 76 8.69 -9.71 -7.85
C ARG A 76 7.35 -10.04 -8.52
N GLY A 77 6.26 -9.52 -7.98
CA GLY A 77 4.92 -9.78 -8.46
C GLY A 77 3.91 -8.85 -7.82
N VAL A 78 2.81 -8.62 -8.52
CA VAL A 78 1.72 -7.76 -8.08
C VAL A 78 0.41 -8.56 -8.03
N PRO A 79 -0.52 -8.22 -7.12
CA PRO A 79 -0.36 -7.17 -6.10
C PRO A 79 0.55 -7.62 -4.96
N THR A 80 1.31 -6.68 -4.38
CA THR A 80 2.07 -6.89 -3.14
C THR A 80 1.76 -5.75 -2.18
N LEU A 81 1.35 -6.08 -0.96
CA LEU A 81 1.10 -5.12 0.11
C LEU A 81 2.29 -5.09 1.05
N LEU A 82 2.87 -3.91 1.28
CA LEU A 82 3.85 -3.67 2.33
C LEU A 82 3.28 -2.70 3.36
N VAL A 83 3.52 -2.99 4.64
CA VAL A 83 3.19 -2.07 5.73
C VAL A 83 4.50 -1.52 6.29
N PHE A 84 4.65 -0.21 6.28
CA PHE A 84 5.78 0.51 6.83
C PHE A 84 5.45 1.06 8.21
N LYS A 85 6.41 0.98 9.13
CA LYS A 85 6.36 1.65 10.43
C LYS A 85 7.78 2.09 10.79
N ASN A 86 7.93 3.37 11.15
CA ASN A 86 9.23 3.98 11.49
C ASN A 86 10.28 3.78 10.37
N GLY A 87 9.87 4.01 9.12
CA GLY A 87 10.73 3.89 7.94
C GLY A 87 11.15 2.47 7.54
N LYS A 88 10.58 1.43 8.17
CA LYS A 88 10.92 0.04 7.89
C LYS A 88 9.69 -0.78 7.54
N VAL A 89 9.87 -1.81 6.70
CA VAL A 89 8.83 -2.80 6.41
C VAL A 89 8.56 -3.61 7.68
N ALA A 90 7.35 -3.46 8.22
CA ALA A 90 6.87 -4.11 9.44
C ALA A 90 6.01 -5.35 9.12
N ALA A 91 5.33 -5.37 7.98
CA ALA A 91 4.57 -6.52 7.50
C ALA A 91 4.50 -6.54 5.98
N GLN A 92 4.25 -7.72 5.41
CA GLN A 92 4.10 -7.90 3.97
C GLN A 92 3.06 -8.98 3.64
N SER A 93 2.43 -8.85 2.47
CA SER A 93 1.61 -9.90 1.87
C SER A 93 1.70 -9.84 0.35
N VAL A 94 1.73 -11.00 -0.30
CA VAL A 94 1.81 -11.11 -1.77
C VAL A 94 0.52 -11.77 -2.26
N GLY A 95 -0.06 -11.19 -3.31
CA GLY A 95 -1.29 -11.65 -3.93
C GLY A 95 -2.56 -10.98 -3.39
N LEU A 96 -3.68 -11.34 -4.00
CA LEU A 96 -5.01 -10.88 -3.59
C LEU A 96 -5.39 -11.54 -2.25
N ILE A 97 -5.67 -10.71 -1.25
CA ILE A 97 -6.12 -11.15 0.08
C ILE A 97 -7.43 -10.45 0.48
N PRO A 98 -8.28 -11.07 1.31
CA PRO A 98 -9.52 -10.45 1.76
C PRO A 98 -9.26 -9.28 2.70
N LYS A 99 -10.22 -8.36 2.82
CA LYS A 99 -10.18 -7.18 3.71
C LYS A 99 -9.78 -7.52 5.15
N THR A 100 -10.32 -8.60 5.70
CA THR A 100 -9.99 -9.07 7.06
C THR A 100 -8.51 -9.33 7.22
N LYS A 101 -7.85 -9.88 6.20
CA LYS A 101 -6.42 -10.16 6.24
C LYS A 101 -5.57 -8.89 6.14
N VAL A 102 -6.02 -7.91 5.35
CA VAL A 102 -5.38 -6.58 5.30
C VAL A 102 -5.49 -5.89 6.67
N ALA A 103 -6.67 -5.92 7.29
CA ALA A 103 -6.89 -5.38 8.62
C ALA A 103 -5.99 -6.05 9.67
N GLU A 104 -5.91 -7.39 9.67
CA GLU A 104 -5.01 -8.13 10.57
C GLU A 104 -3.53 -7.71 10.44
N LEU A 105 -3.05 -7.40 9.22
CA LEU A 105 -1.68 -6.92 9.02
C LEU A 105 -1.49 -5.56 9.68
N LEU A 106 -2.45 -4.65 9.52
CA LEU A 106 -2.39 -3.31 10.11
C LEU A 106 -2.52 -3.34 11.62
N ASP A 107 -3.46 -4.11 12.16
CA ASP A 107 -3.71 -4.19 13.60
C ASP A 107 -2.47 -4.74 14.34
N LYS A 108 -1.80 -5.76 13.77
CA LYS A 108 -0.52 -6.27 14.31
C LYS A 108 0.58 -5.20 14.34
N VAL A 109 0.59 -4.29 13.36
CA VAL A 109 1.57 -3.21 13.28
C VAL A 109 1.20 -2.07 14.23
N LEU A 110 -0.08 -1.83 14.47
CA LEU A 110 -0.56 -0.78 15.36
C LEU A 110 -0.38 -1.12 16.84
N GLY A 111 -0.46 -2.40 17.21
CA GLY A 111 -0.34 -2.88 18.59
C GLY A 111 -1.69 -3.15 19.21
#